data_AF-A0A2A9P0F9-F1
#
_entry.id   AF-A0A2A9P0F9-F1
#
_cell.length_a   1.000
_cell.length_b   1.000
_cell.length_c   1.000
_cell.angle_alpha   90.00
_cell.angle_beta   90.00
_cell.angle_gamma   90.00
#
_symmetry.space_group_name_H-M   'P 1'
#
loop_
_entity.id
_entity.type
_entity.pdbx_description
1 polymer ?
#
loop_
_entity_poly.entity_id
_entity_poly.type
_entity_poly.pdbx_seq_one_letter_code
_entity_poly.pdbx_strand_id
1 'polypeptide(L)'
;MPAILNDYEVLLVLRNDTQSCAAIQPQRDYGQDTNTLVIMYPEDSITLVLDSGSVYQYSVKVGSKVAQVTVQSWRDVRCNVSHLLSLNYPRGAGITVQQVWRDYRCFCA
;
A
#
# COMPACT_ATOMS: atom_id res chain seq x y z
N MET A 1 -19.23 23.58 -18.87
CA MET A 1 -17.98 23.99 -18.20
C MET A 1 -17.04 22.80 -18.21
N PRO A 2 -15.85 22.86 -18.82
CA PRO A 2 -14.85 21.82 -18.66
C PRO A 2 -14.28 21.94 -17.23
N ALA A 3 -14.41 20.89 -16.43
CA ALA A 3 -13.78 20.85 -15.11
C ALA A 3 -12.27 20.81 -15.30
N ILE A 4 -11.57 21.75 -14.68
CA ILE A 4 -10.11 21.75 -14.61
C ILE A 4 -9.74 20.53 -13.74
N LEU A 5 -9.44 19.40 -14.39
CA LEU A 5 -8.76 18.27 -13.78
C LEU A 5 -7.31 18.71 -13.56
N ASN A 6 -7.05 19.38 -12.44
CA ASN A 6 -5.68 19.51 -11.98
C ASN A 6 -5.26 18.13 -11.50
N ASP A 7 -4.39 17.45 -12.24
CA ASP A 7 -3.58 16.36 -11.71
C ASP A 7 -2.66 16.97 -10.66
N TYR A 8 -2.81 16.55 -9.41
CA TYR A 8 -1.92 16.93 -8.31
C TYR A 8 -1.38 15.68 -7.62
N GLU A 9 -0.22 15.83 -7.01
CA GLU A 9 0.41 14.76 -6.25
C GLU A 9 -0.26 14.59 -4.89
N VAL A 10 -0.39 13.34 -4.48
CA VAL A 10 -1.01 12.92 -3.23
C VAL A 10 -0.05 11.99 -2.49
N LEU A 11 0.06 12.20 -1.19
CA LEU A 11 0.98 11.43 -0.35
C LEU A 11 0.25 10.28 0.35
N LEU A 12 0.72 9.06 0.11
CA LEU A 12 0.33 7.88 0.87
C LEU A 12 1.44 7.55 1.86
N VAL A 13 1.19 7.80 3.14
CA VAL A 13 2.11 7.44 4.22
C VAL A 13 1.69 6.09 4.81
N LEU A 14 2.56 5.10 4.67
CA LEU A 14 2.41 3.78 5.27
C LEU A 14 3.38 3.66 6.44
N ARG A 15 2.85 3.40 7.63
CA ARG A 15 3.66 3.17 8.83
C ARG A 15 3.61 1.72 9.24
N ASN A 16 4.77 1.10 9.40
CA ASN A 16 4.90 -0.22 9.97
C ASN A 16 4.79 -0.15 11.49
N ASP A 17 3.57 -0.26 12.01
CA ASP A 17 3.28 -0.34 13.44
C ASP A 17 3.38 -1.78 13.98
N THR A 18 3.82 -2.74 13.16
CA THR A 18 3.95 -4.14 13.56
C THR A 18 5.34 -4.41 14.14
N GLN A 19 5.45 -5.42 15.00
CA GLN A 19 6.73 -5.86 15.57
C GLN A 19 7.60 -6.64 14.56
N SER A 20 7.13 -6.82 13.32
CA SER A 20 7.81 -7.59 12.28
C SER A 20 8.14 -6.69 11.09
N CYS A 21 9.14 -7.09 10.30
CA CYS A 21 9.44 -6.40 9.06
C CYS A 21 8.25 -6.54 8.09
N ALA A 22 7.89 -5.42 7.46
CA ALA A 22 6.86 -5.36 6.45
C ALA A 22 7.51 -5.15 5.08
N ALA A 23 7.01 -5.86 4.07
CA ALA A 23 7.47 -5.71 2.69
C ALA A 23 6.32 -5.16 1.85
N ILE A 24 6.57 -4.10 1.09
CA ILE A 24 5.62 -3.52 0.15
C ILE A 24 6.15 -3.76 -1.25
N GLN A 25 5.30 -4.30 -2.11
CA GLN A 25 5.61 -4.51 -3.51
C GLN A 25 4.50 -3.90 -4.38
N PRO A 26 4.83 -2.95 -5.29
CA PRO A 26 3.90 -2.46 -6.29
C PRO A 26 3.47 -3.58 -7.23
N GLN A 27 2.17 -3.69 -7.46
CA GLN A 27 1.56 -4.59 -8.43
C GLN A 27 1.15 -3.73 -9.63
N ARG A 28 2.06 -3.51 -10.58
CA ARG A 28 1.74 -2.86 -11.86
C ARG A 28 1.58 -3.93 -12.94
N ASP A 29 0.46 -3.88 -13.66
CA ASP A 29 0.10 -4.84 -14.72
C ASP A 29 0.89 -4.69 -16.04
N TYR A 30 1.98 -3.93 -16.08
CA TYR A 30 2.70 -3.67 -17.34
C TYR A 30 4.23 -3.75 -17.17
N GLY A 31 4.77 -4.93 -17.50
CA GLY A 31 5.95 -5.13 -18.34
C GLY A 31 7.34 -4.65 -17.90
N GLN A 32 7.52 -3.85 -16.86
CA GLN A 32 8.85 -3.35 -16.49
C GLN A 32 9.02 -3.23 -14.97
N ASP A 33 9.90 -4.09 -14.45
CA ASP A 33 10.42 -4.14 -13.07
C ASP A 33 9.42 -4.45 -11.95
N THR A 34 8.85 -5.65 -12.01
CA THR A 34 8.07 -6.33 -10.95
C THR A 34 8.86 -6.69 -9.69
N ASN A 35 10.02 -6.05 -9.44
CA ASN A 35 10.95 -6.44 -8.37
C ASN A 35 11.29 -5.30 -7.39
N THR A 36 10.58 -4.17 -7.46
CA THR A 36 10.73 -3.10 -6.47
C THR A 36 10.06 -3.53 -5.18
N LEU A 37 10.79 -4.25 -4.34
CA LEU A 37 10.38 -4.61 -2.99
C LEU A 37 10.95 -3.58 -2.02
N VAL A 38 10.08 -2.90 -1.29
CA VAL A 38 10.51 -2.02 -0.19
C VAL A 38 10.29 -2.74 1.12
N ILE A 39 11.38 -2.95 1.87
CA ILE A 39 11.34 -3.50 3.21
C ILE A 39 11.31 -2.34 4.20
N MET A 40 10.35 -2.39 5.13
CA MET A 40 10.20 -1.46 6.24
C MET A 40 10.46 -2.22 7.54
N TYR A 41 11.35 -1.70 8.38
CA TYR A 41 11.57 -2.23 9.72
C TYR A 41 10.42 -1.85 10.66
N PRO A 42 10.31 -2.46 11.84
CA PRO A 42 9.36 -2.03 12.86
C PRO A 42 9.51 -0.54 13.16
N GLU A 43 8.39 0.17 13.27
CA GLU A 43 8.28 1.62 13.47
C GLU A 43 8.69 2.50 12.28
N ASP A 44 9.18 1.93 11.18
CA ASP A 44 9.46 2.70 9.97
C ASP A 44 8.18 3.21 9.31
N SER A 45 8.33 4.31 8.57
CA SER A 45 7.29 4.82 7.70
C SER A 45 7.84 5.14 6.33
N ILE A 46 7.09 4.76 5.29
CA ILE A 46 7.37 5.12 3.92
C ILE A 46 6.28 6.06 3.40
N THR A 47 6.69 7.01 2.57
CA THR A 47 5.79 7.89 1.84
C THR A 47 5.86 7.53 0.36
N LEU A 48 4.72 7.15 -0.20
CA LEU A 48 4.54 6.92 -1.62
C LEU A 48 3.87 8.15 -2.22
N VAL A 49 4.44 8.67 -3.31
CA VAL A 49 3.87 9.77 -4.07
C VAL A 49 2.99 9.18 -5.18
N LEU A 50 1.73 9.60 -5.22
CA LEU A 50 0.69 9.09 -6.11
C LEU A 50 0.06 10.26 -6.89
N ASP A 51 -0.39 10.00 -8.10
CA ASP A 51 -1.19 10.95 -8.87
C ASP A 51 -2.65 10.92 -8.35
N SER A 52 -3.26 12.10 -8.18
CA SER A 52 -4.62 12.24 -7.67
C SER A 52 -5.63 11.49 -8.52
N GLY A 53 -6.45 10.64 -7.90
CA GLY A 53 -7.51 9.89 -8.58
C GLY A 53 -7.05 8.67 -9.38
N SER A 54 -5.73 8.49 -9.55
CA SER A 54 -5.14 7.30 -10.16
C SER A 54 -5.23 6.09 -9.24
N VAL A 55 -5.31 4.90 -9.85
CA VAL A 55 -5.44 3.64 -9.13
C VAL A 55 -4.08 2.95 -9.08
N TYR A 56 -3.60 2.71 -7.86
CA TYR A 56 -2.37 1.99 -7.59
C TYR A 56 -2.67 0.71 -6.83
N GLN A 57 -2.01 -0.39 -7.21
CA GLN A 57 -2.12 -1.65 -6.50
C GLN A 57 -0.79 -1.98 -5.81
N TYR A 58 -0.90 -2.41 -4.56
CA TYR A 58 0.23 -2.79 -3.72
C TYR A 58 -0.07 -4.12 -3.05
N SER A 59 0.96 -4.93 -2.88
CA SER A 59 0.94 -6.09 -1.99
C SER A 59 1.78 -5.75 -0.76
N VAL A 60 1.18 -5.90 0.41
CA VAL A 60 1.81 -5.65 1.70
C VAL A 60 1.94 -6.97 2.43
N LYS A 61 3.17 -7.40 2.69
CA LYS A 61 3.47 -8.65 3.38
C LYS A 61 4.08 -8.37 4.74
N VAL A 62 3.57 -9.03 5.78
CA VAL A 62 4.14 -9.01 7.12
C VAL A 62 4.19 -10.43 7.65
N GLY A 63 5.41 -10.95 7.86
CA GLY A 63 5.62 -12.35 8.20
C GLY A 63 4.96 -13.27 7.17
N SER A 64 3.98 -14.08 7.62
CA SER A 64 3.24 -15.00 6.75
C SER A 64 1.94 -14.43 6.17
N LYS A 65 1.55 -13.18 6.50
CA LYS A 65 0.30 -12.57 6.02
C LYS A 65 0.59 -11.61 4.88
N VAL A 66 -0.21 -11.67 3.82
CA VAL A 66 -0.14 -10.78 2.67
C VAL A 66 -1.49 -10.14 2.46
N ALA A 67 -1.53 -8.83 2.27
CA ALA A 67 -2.71 -8.07 1.91
C ALA A 67 -2.51 -7.42 0.53
N GLN A 68 -3.46 -7.58 -0.37
CA GLN A 68 -3.53 -6.79 -1.59
C GLN A 68 -4.37 -5.55 -1.33
N VAL A 69 -3.79 -4.41 -1.62
CA VAL A 69 -4.30 -3.09 -1.32
C VAL A 69 -4.40 -2.32 -2.62
N THR A 70 -5.58 -1.81 -2.92
CA THR A 70 -5.81 -0.86 -4.01
C THR A 70 -5.97 0.51 -3.41
N VAL A 71 -5.16 1.44 -3.86
CA VAL A 71 -5.18 2.83 -3.43
C VAL A 71 -5.68 3.67 -4.58
N GLN A 72 -6.74 4.42 -4.31
CA GLN A 72 -7.29 5.45 -5.18
C GLN A 72 -7.71 6.60 -4.27
N SER A 73 -6.87 7.62 -4.17
CA SER A 73 -7.13 8.76 -3.31
C SER A 73 -6.98 10.08 -4.06
N TRP A 74 -7.76 11.07 -3.60
CA TRP A 74 -7.69 12.46 -4.00
C TRP A 74 -7.08 13.33 -2.89
N ARG A 75 -6.66 12.75 -1.77
CA ARG A 75 -6.12 13.46 -0.60
C ARG A 75 -5.06 12.62 0.09
N ASP A 76 -4.16 13.27 0.82
CA ASP A 76 -3.12 12.56 1.55
C ASP A 76 -3.72 11.54 2.52
N VAL A 77 -3.20 10.32 2.49
CA VAL A 77 -3.69 9.22 3.32
C VAL A 77 -2.57 8.73 4.21
N ARG A 78 -2.90 8.50 5.48
CA ARG A 78 -1.99 7.87 6.45
C ARG A 78 -2.60 6.57 6.94
N CYS A 79 -1.80 5.52 6.94
CA CYS A 79 -2.28 4.18 7.21
C CYS A 79 -1.24 3.36 7.95
N ASN A 80 -1.72 2.59 8.91
CA ASN A 80 -0.91 1.62 9.63
C ASN A 80 -1.00 0.26 8.92
N VAL A 81 0.12 -0.44 8.83
CA VAL A 81 0.19 -1.76 8.19
C VAL A 81 -0.70 -2.77 8.91
N SER A 82 -0.80 -2.73 10.23
CA SER A 82 -1.70 -3.60 11.01
C SER A 82 -3.17 -3.48 10.58
N HIS A 83 -3.62 -2.28 10.20
CA HIS A 83 -4.99 -2.03 9.77
C HIS A 83 -5.27 -2.64 8.39
N LEU A 84 -4.28 -2.62 7.49
CA LEU A 84 -4.39 -3.22 6.16
C LEU A 84 -4.52 -4.75 6.25
N LEU A 85 -3.83 -5.37 7.20
CA LEU A 85 -3.89 -6.82 7.43
C LEU A 85 -5.17 -7.27 8.13
N SER A 86 -5.85 -6.37 8.83
CA SER A 86 -7.00 -6.68 9.69
C SER A 86 -8.35 -6.58 8.98
N LEU A 87 -8.39 -6.29 7.67
CA LEU A 87 -9.60 -6.09 6.84
C LEU A 87 -10.58 -4.99 7.33
N ASN A 88 -10.37 -4.43 8.52
CA ASN A 88 -11.19 -3.40 9.15
C ASN A 88 -10.82 -1.98 8.71
N TYR A 89 -10.21 -1.81 7.54
CA TYR A 89 -9.86 -0.48 7.06
C TYR A 89 -11.13 0.27 6.63
N PRO A 90 -11.35 1.51 7.09
CA PRO A 90 -12.58 2.25 6.80
C PRO A 90 -12.72 2.47 5.29
N ARG A 91 -13.80 1.93 4.73
CA ARG A 91 -14.19 2.17 3.34
C ARG A 91 -14.53 3.65 3.19
N GLY A 92 -13.70 4.39 2.46
CA GLY A 92 -13.88 5.83 2.23
C GLY A 92 -12.61 6.66 2.33
N ALA A 93 -11.51 6.11 2.85
CA ALA A 93 -10.21 6.80 2.92
C ALA A 93 -9.37 6.64 1.63
N GLY A 94 -9.98 6.22 0.52
CA GLY A 94 -9.28 6.02 -0.76
C GLY A 94 -8.37 4.78 -0.77
N ILE A 95 -8.50 3.88 0.20
CA ILE A 95 -7.75 2.62 0.26
C ILE A 95 -8.73 1.48 0.45
N THR A 96 -8.61 0.48 -0.41
CA THR A 96 -9.43 -0.72 -0.40
C THR A 96 -8.54 -1.94 -0.27
N VAL A 97 -8.71 -2.69 0.82
CA VAL A 97 -8.09 -4.00 0.96
C VAL A 97 -8.93 -5.00 0.18
N GLN A 98 -8.39 -5.54 -0.91
CA GLN A 98 -9.12 -6.47 -1.79
C GLN A 98 -9.15 -7.87 -1.20
N GLN A 99 -7.99 -8.38 -0.80
CA GLN A 99 -7.85 -9.73 -0.27
C GLN A 99 -6.68 -9.80 0.71
N VAL A 100 -6.80 -10.69 1.69
CA VAL A 100 -5.74 -11.04 2.63
C VAL A 100 -5.56 -12.55 2.60
N TRP A 101 -4.34 -13.01 2.34
CA TRP A 101 -4.00 -14.43 2.31
C TRP A 101 -2.73 -14.69 3.12
N ARG A 102 -2.39 -15.97 3.24
CA ARG A 102 -1.14 -16.38 3.87
C ARG A 102 -0.15 -16.83 2.82
N ASP A 103 1.04 -16.27 2.85
CA ASP A 103 2.17 -16.72 2.07
C ASP A 103 3.26 -17.24 3.01
N TYR A 104 3.50 -18.56 2.96
CA TYR A 104 4.47 -19.26 3.80
C TYR A 104 5.90 -19.16 3.28
N ARG A 105 6.13 -18.50 2.14
CA ARG A 105 7.48 -18.21 1.67
C ARG A 105 8.14 -17.21 2.62
N CYS A 106 9.21 -17.60 3.29
CA CYS A 106 9.97 -16.69 4.16
C CYS A 106 10.70 -15.63 3.33
N PHE A 107 10.55 -14.35 3.71
CA PHE A 107 11.41 -13.25 3.21
C PHE A 107 12.59 -12.97 4.14
N CYS A 108 12.72 -13.69 5.24
CA CYS A 108 13.86 -13.60 6.13
C CYS A 108 14.96 -14.53 5.60
N ALA A 109 16.03 -13.96 5.06
CA ALA A 109 17.36 -14.56 5.02
C ALA A 109 18.19 -13.91 6.13
#